data_AF-A0A011RLF1-F1
#
_entry.id   AF-A0A011RLF1-F1
#
_cell.length_a   1.000
_cell.length_b   1.000
_cell.length_c   1.000
_cell.angle_alpha   90.00
_cell.angle_beta   90.00
_cell.angle_gamma   90.00
#
_symmetry.space_group_name_H-M   'P 1'
#
loop_
_entity.id
_entity.type
_entity.pdbx_description
1 polymer ?
#
loop_
_entity_poly.entity_id
_entity_poly.type
_entity_poly.pdbx_seq_one_letter_code
_entity_poly.pdbx_strand_id
1 'polypeptide(L)'
;MNETKTFQDIILTLQQFWSEQGCMLMQAYDTEKGAGTMSPYTFLRAIGPEPWNAAYVEPSRRPADGRYGENPNRLYQHHQFQVVMKPSPEKIQELYLDSLKALGIDPLQHDIRFVEDNWENPSLGCAGLGWEVWLDGMEVTQFTYFQQVGGLEVDAVTSELTYGLERLASYIQDVDNVYDIEWSPGVKYGEIFKQPEYEHSAYSFDYSDTAFLFDQFAAFETEALKQIENRLVHPAYDYVLKCSHAFNLLDARGAVSATDRPDYLKRIRHMARLIAKVFLNERAHLSFPLLSEDHKQQWLDKYVSKEEK
;
A
#
# COMPACT_ATOMS: atom_id res chain seq x y z
N MET A 1 -19.62 -11.75 -27.92
CA MET A 1 -19.59 -10.65 -26.94
C MET A 1 -18.69 -11.17 -25.84
N ASN A 2 -17.57 -10.51 -25.55
CA ASN A 2 -16.81 -10.88 -24.37
C ASN A 2 -17.70 -10.59 -23.16
N GLU A 3 -17.86 -11.58 -22.29
CA GLU A 3 -18.58 -11.43 -21.03
C GLU A 3 -17.87 -10.36 -20.20
N THR A 4 -18.63 -9.39 -19.69
CA THR A 4 -18.10 -8.31 -18.85
C THR A 4 -17.46 -8.90 -17.60
N LYS A 5 -16.23 -8.50 -17.27
CA LYS A 5 -15.50 -9.06 -16.12
C LYS A 5 -16.13 -8.62 -14.80
N THR A 6 -16.36 -9.57 -13.91
CA THR A 6 -16.73 -9.27 -12.51
C THR A 6 -15.53 -8.73 -11.74
N PHE A 7 -15.74 -8.15 -10.55
CA PHE A 7 -14.65 -7.68 -9.69
C PHE A 7 -13.65 -8.80 -9.37
N GLN A 8 -14.15 -10.01 -9.13
CA GLN A 8 -13.33 -11.18 -8.90
C GLN A 8 -12.50 -11.55 -10.14
N ASP A 9 -13.07 -11.47 -11.35
CA ASP A 9 -12.33 -11.75 -12.58
C ASP A 9 -11.23 -10.72 -12.84
N ILE A 10 -11.44 -9.45 -12.48
CA ILE A 10 -10.43 -8.40 -12.56
C ILE A 10 -9.24 -8.74 -11.66
N ILE A 11 -9.49 -9.12 -10.41
CA ILE A 11 -8.45 -9.55 -9.47
C ILE A 11 -7.67 -10.75 -10.03
N LEU A 12 -8.37 -11.81 -10.46
CA LEU A 12 -7.74 -13.02 -10.97
C LEU A 12 -6.92 -12.74 -12.24
N THR A 13 -7.42 -11.87 -13.11
CA THR A 13 -6.70 -11.45 -14.34
C THR A 13 -5.40 -10.73 -13.99
N LEU A 14 -5.43 -9.79 -13.04
CA LEU A 14 -4.22 -9.07 -12.60
C LEU A 14 -3.23 -9.99 -11.87
N GLN A 15 -3.71 -10.89 -11.02
CA GLN A 15 -2.87 -11.90 -10.36
C GLN A 15 -2.16 -12.78 -11.39
N GLN A 16 -2.90 -13.32 -12.36
CA GLN A 16 -2.31 -14.15 -13.41
C GLN A 16 -1.29 -13.37 -14.23
N PHE A 17 -1.64 -12.16 -14.71
CA PHE A 17 -0.77 -11.32 -15.51
C PHE A 17 0.55 -11.03 -14.79
N TRP A 18 0.50 -10.52 -13.56
CA TRP A 18 1.71 -10.16 -12.83
C TRP A 18 2.53 -11.37 -12.37
N SER A 19 1.88 -12.52 -12.11
CA SER A 19 2.59 -13.77 -11.88
C SER A 19 3.39 -14.21 -13.12
N GLU A 20 2.86 -14.03 -14.32
CA GLU A 20 3.58 -14.30 -15.58
C GLU A 20 4.75 -13.34 -15.79
N GLN A 21 4.69 -12.12 -15.24
CA GLN A 21 5.82 -11.17 -15.22
C GLN A 21 6.84 -11.44 -14.10
N GLY A 22 6.72 -12.57 -13.39
CA GLY A 22 7.66 -13.00 -12.35
C GLY A 22 7.40 -12.40 -10.97
N CYS A 23 6.20 -11.85 -10.71
CA CYS A 23 5.81 -11.47 -9.36
C CYS A 23 5.38 -12.69 -8.55
N MET A 24 5.82 -12.74 -7.30
CA MET A 24 5.25 -13.66 -6.33
C MET A 24 3.88 -13.15 -5.88
N LEU A 25 2.86 -14.01 -5.88
CA LEU A 25 1.54 -13.66 -5.39
C LEU A 25 1.51 -13.71 -3.87
N MET A 26 1.45 -12.53 -3.24
CA MET A 26 1.27 -12.41 -1.80
C MET A 26 -0.23 -12.32 -1.46
N GLN A 27 -0.56 -12.61 -0.20
CA GLN A 27 -1.90 -12.37 0.33
C GLN A 27 -1.99 -10.97 0.94
N ALA A 28 -3.21 -10.49 1.18
CA ALA A 28 -3.41 -9.29 1.97
C ALA A 28 -2.76 -9.46 3.35
N TYR A 29 -2.08 -8.41 3.82
CA TYR A 29 -1.48 -8.48 5.15
C TYR A 29 -2.55 -8.26 6.22
N ASP A 30 -2.52 -9.03 7.31
CA ASP A 30 -3.63 -9.24 8.24
C ASP A 30 -3.85 -8.12 9.29
N THR A 31 -3.08 -7.04 9.21
CA THR A 31 -3.24 -5.83 10.05
C THR A 31 -3.80 -4.67 9.23
N GLU A 32 -4.62 -3.80 9.85
CA GLU A 32 -5.18 -2.63 9.17
C GLU A 32 -4.11 -1.66 8.66
N LYS A 33 -4.30 -1.17 7.44
CA LYS A 33 -3.44 -0.14 6.84
C LYS A 33 -4.17 0.67 5.78
N GLY A 34 -3.64 1.85 5.44
CA GLY A 34 -4.27 2.79 4.51
C GLY A 34 -3.88 2.64 3.04
N ALA A 35 -2.86 1.81 2.75
CA ALA A 35 -2.39 1.51 1.41
C ALA A 35 -1.49 0.25 1.40
N GLY A 36 -1.36 -0.39 0.23
CA GLY A 36 -0.41 -1.46 -0.08
C GLY A 36 1.03 -1.09 0.24
N THR A 37 1.41 0.18 0.09
CA THR A 37 2.75 0.68 0.47
C THR A 37 3.13 0.35 1.91
N MET A 38 2.15 0.33 2.82
CA MET A 38 2.37 0.06 4.24
C MET A 38 2.48 -1.43 4.56
N SER A 39 2.18 -2.32 3.61
CA SER A 39 2.41 -3.74 3.81
C SER A 39 3.90 -4.02 3.99
N PRO A 40 4.31 -4.96 4.86
CA PRO A 40 5.72 -5.37 4.93
C PRO A 40 6.22 -5.95 3.60
N TYR A 41 5.31 -6.43 2.74
CA TYR A 41 5.65 -6.89 1.39
C TYR A 41 6.08 -5.76 0.45
N THR A 42 5.81 -4.50 0.81
CA THR A 42 6.30 -3.31 0.11
C THR A 42 7.30 -2.53 0.95
N PHE A 43 6.89 -1.99 2.10
CA PHE A 43 7.71 -1.08 2.90
C PHE A 43 9.06 -1.69 3.29
N LEU A 44 9.04 -2.89 3.90
CA LEU A 44 10.29 -3.54 4.31
C LEU A 44 11.08 -4.02 3.09
N ARG A 45 10.41 -4.59 2.08
CA ARG A 45 11.06 -5.19 0.91
C ARG A 45 11.67 -4.18 -0.07
N ALA A 46 11.20 -2.95 -0.08
CA ALA A 46 11.83 -1.86 -0.81
C ALA A 46 13.21 -1.48 -0.22
N ILE A 47 13.48 -1.80 1.05
CA ILE A 47 14.73 -1.47 1.73
C ILE A 47 15.84 -2.47 1.36
N GLY A 48 17.06 -1.97 1.26
CA GLY A 48 18.25 -2.78 1.02
C GLY A 48 18.40 -3.23 -0.43
N PRO A 49 19.37 -4.09 -0.72
CA PRO A 49 19.73 -4.45 -2.09
C PRO A 49 18.98 -5.66 -2.66
N GLU A 50 18.28 -6.42 -1.83
CA GLU A 50 17.63 -7.66 -2.25
C GLU A 50 16.55 -7.40 -3.30
N PRO A 51 16.54 -8.15 -4.44
CA PRO A 51 15.49 -8.05 -5.43
C PRO A 51 14.17 -8.57 -4.85
N TRP A 52 13.07 -7.99 -5.31
CA TRP A 52 11.74 -8.34 -4.84
C TRP A 52 10.68 -7.97 -5.87
N ASN A 53 9.98 -8.98 -6.38
CA ASN A 53 8.82 -8.82 -7.25
C ASN A 53 7.61 -9.46 -6.58
N ALA A 54 6.60 -8.68 -6.24
CA ALA A 54 5.38 -9.18 -5.62
C ALA A 54 4.14 -8.47 -6.13
N ALA A 55 3.03 -9.20 -6.19
CA ALA A 55 1.72 -8.68 -6.53
C ALA A 55 0.66 -9.22 -5.56
N TYR A 56 -0.27 -8.39 -5.11
CA TYR A 56 -1.28 -8.76 -4.13
C TYR A 56 -2.45 -7.78 -4.07
N VAL A 57 -3.59 -8.26 -3.58
CA VAL A 57 -4.71 -7.38 -3.19
C VAL A 57 -4.46 -6.86 -1.79
N GLU A 58 -4.67 -5.57 -1.56
CA GLU A 58 -4.60 -4.94 -0.24
C GLU A 58 -5.90 -4.18 0.09
N PRO A 59 -6.77 -4.75 0.93
CA PRO A 59 -7.87 -4.02 1.54
C PRO A 59 -7.33 -2.86 2.38
N SER A 60 -7.62 -1.64 1.96
CA SER A 60 -7.03 -0.42 2.49
C SER A 60 -8.10 0.41 3.20
N ARG A 61 -7.87 0.70 4.49
CA ARG A 61 -8.79 1.46 5.36
C ARG A 61 -8.32 2.90 5.53
N ARG A 62 -9.18 3.84 5.15
CA ARG A 62 -8.97 5.29 5.29
C ARG A 62 -10.13 5.89 6.06
N PRO A 63 -10.06 5.95 7.40
CA PRO A 63 -11.17 6.39 8.23
C PRO A 63 -11.83 7.72 7.84
N ALA A 64 -11.02 8.73 7.48
CA ALA A 64 -11.53 10.04 7.04
C ALA A 64 -12.28 10.01 5.70
N ASP A 65 -12.14 8.94 4.91
CA ASP A 65 -12.79 8.79 3.62
C ASP A 65 -14.20 8.20 3.72
N GLY A 66 -14.62 7.67 4.88
CA GLY A 66 -15.95 7.09 5.04
C GLY A 66 -17.08 8.05 4.67
N ARG A 67 -18.12 7.54 3.99
CA ARG A 67 -19.29 8.34 3.56
C ARG A 67 -20.63 7.66 3.85
N TYR A 68 -20.71 6.87 4.91
CA TYR A 68 -21.94 6.22 5.39
C TYR A 68 -22.66 5.33 4.35
N GLY A 69 -21.97 4.88 3.30
CA GLY A 69 -22.58 4.11 2.22
C GLY A 69 -23.38 4.94 1.21
N GLU A 70 -23.26 6.28 1.25
CA GLU A 70 -24.07 7.20 0.43
C GLU A 70 -23.30 7.76 -0.77
N ASN A 71 -21.97 7.83 -0.71
CA ASN A 71 -21.16 8.34 -1.82
C ASN A 71 -20.90 7.24 -2.87
N PRO A 72 -21.05 7.55 -4.17
CA PRO A 72 -20.88 6.54 -5.24
C PRO A 72 -19.43 6.14 -5.52
N ASN A 73 -18.42 6.89 -5.02
CA ASN A 73 -17.03 6.71 -5.42
C ASN A 73 -16.02 6.69 -4.25
N ARG A 74 -16.39 7.23 -3.08
CA ARG A 74 -15.50 7.34 -1.92
C ARG A 74 -15.92 6.35 -0.84
N LEU A 75 -14.95 5.58 -0.37
CA LEU A 75 -15.12 4.46 0.54
C LEU A 75 -14.19 4.57 1.77
N TYR A 76 -14.67 4.11 2.92
CA TYR A 76 -13.88 3.87 4.12
C TYR A 76 -12.83 2.77 3.88
N GLN A 77 -13.26 1.64 3.31
CA GLN A 77 -12.39 0.53 2.89
C GLN A 77 -12.55 0.29 1.40
N HIS A 78 -11.44 0.25 0.68
CA HIS A 78 -11.39 -0.08 -0.76
C HIS A 78 -10.28 -1.10 -1.01
N HIS A 79 -10.25 -1.69 -2.20
CA HIS A 79 -9.26 -2.69 -2.56
C HIS A 79 -8.23 -2.10 -3.51
N GLN A 80 -6.98 -2.11 -3.08
CA GLN A 80 -5.86 -1.84 -3.96
C GLN A 80 -5.39 -3.16 -4.58
N PHE A 81 -4.99 -3.13 -5.84
CA PHE A 81 -4.07 -4.14 -6.35
C PHE A 81 -2.66 -3.55 -6.31
N GLN A 82 -1.80 -4.14 -5.53
CA GLN A 82 -0.44 -3.66 -5.30
C GLN A 82 0.54 -4.50 -6.09
N VAL A 83 1.40 -3.85 -6.84
CA VAL A 83 2.56 -4.47 -7.51
C VAL A 83 3.82 -3.74 -7.06
N VAL A 84 4.85 -4.49 -6.73
CA VAL A 84 6.18 -3.98 -6.46
C VAL A 84 7.20 -4.77 -7.25
N MET A 85 8.07 -4.09 -7.99
CA MET A 85 9.16 -4.72 -8.73
C MET A 85 10.47 -4.01 -8.45
N LYS A 86 11.44 -4.78 -7.95
CA LYS A 86 12.75 -4.31 -7.50
C LYS A 86 13.85 -5.25 -8.01
N PRO A 87 14.82 -4.76 -8.80
CA PRO A 87 14.88 -3.41 -9.35
C PRO A 87 13.72 -3.12 -10.31
N SER A 88 13.40 -1.84 -10.47
CA SER A 88 12.40 -1.38 -11.44
C SER A 88 12.75 -1.85 -12.85
N PRO A 89 11.85 -2.54 -13.56
CA PRO A 89 12.02 -2.87 -14.97
C PRO A 89 12.08 -1.62 -15.85
N GLU A 90 12.89 -1.64 -16.92
CA GLU A 90 12.94 -0.53 -17.90
C GLU A 90 11.59 -0.30 -18.58
N LYS A 91 10.82 -1.38 -18.80
CA LYS A 91 9.55 -1.39 -19.54
C LYS A 91 8.32 -1.37 -18.65
N ILE A 92 8.44 -0.90 -17.40
CA ILE A 92 7.35 -1.03 -16.43
C ILE A 92 6.04 -0.34 -16.87
N GLN A 93 6.12 0.77 -17.62
CA GLN A 93 4.93 1.41 -18.20
C GLN A 93 4.28 0.55 -19.29
N GLU A 94 5.07 -0.11 -20.14
CA GLU A 94 4.56 -1.05 -21.16
C GLU A 94 3.83 -2.22 -20.48
N LEU A 95 4.43 -2.80 -19.44
CA LEU A 95 3.83 -3.88 -18.64
C LEU A 95 2.50 -3.45 -18.01
N TYR A 96 2.44 -2.22 -17.47
CA TYR A 96 1.20 -1.67 -16.94
C TYR A 96 0.12 -1.56 -18.02
N LEU A 97 0.44 -0.99 -19.20
CA LEU A 97 -0.53 -0.86 -20.29
C LEU A 97 -0.99 -2.23 -20.80
N ASP A 98 -0.11 -3.23 -20.85
CA ASP A 98 -0.47 -4.60 -21.21
C ASP A 98 -1.35 -5.26 -20.14
N SER A 99 -1.20 -4.91 -18.86
CA SER A 99 -2.11 -5.36 -17.80
C SER A 99 -3.52 -4.81 -17.99
N LEU A 100 -3.67 -3.57 -18.46
CA LEU A 100 -4.97 -2.98 -18.81
C LEU A 100 -5.59 -3.68 -20.02
N LYS A 101 -4.79 -4.00 -21.04
CA LYS A 101 -5.26 -4.80 -22.20
C LYS A 101 -5.76 -6.17 -21.76
N ALA A 102 -5.10 -6.83 -20.82
CA ALA A 102 -5.56 -8.11 -20.27
C ALA A 102 -6.92 -7.99 -19.57
N LEU A 103 -7.21 -6.82 -18.98
CA LEU A 103 -8.53 -6.48 -18.42
C LEU A 103 -9.58 -6.13 -19.49
N GLY A 104 -9.20 -6.01 -20.76
CA GLY A 104 -10.09 -5.64 -21.87
C GLY A 104 -10.13 -4.13 -22.16
N ILE A 105 -9.27 -3.33 -21.53
CA ILE A 105 -9.15 -1.89 -21.77
C ILE A 105 -8.08 -1.69 -22.86
N ASP A 106 -8.49 -1.30 -24.06
CA ASP A 106 -7.56 -1.03 -25.17
C ASP A 106 -7.02 0.42 -25.09
N PRO A 107 -5.72 0.63 -24.82
CA PRO A 107 -5.12 1.97 -24.74
C PRO A 107 -5.28 2.82 -26.01
N LEU A 108 -5.58 2.22 -27.17
CA LEU A 108 -5.84 2.95 -28.41
C LEU A 108 -7.27 3.48 -28.53
N GLN A 109 -8.18 2.97 -27.70
CA GLN A 109 -9.59 3.35 -27.67
C GLN A 109 -9.93 4.28 -26.49
N HIS A 110 -8.99 4.43 -25.55
CA HIS A 110 -9.18 5.17 -24.30
C HIS A 110 -8.11 6.24 -24.12
N ASP A 111 -8.49 7.36 -23.51
CA ASP A 111 -7.57 8.45 -23.18
C ASP A 111 -6.84 8.13 -21.87
N ILE A 112 -5.68 7.46 -21.99
CA ILE A 112 -4.81 7.12 -20.86
C ILE A 112 -3.71 8.18 -20.75
N ARG A 113 -3.67 8.88 -19.62
CA ARG A 113 -2.69 9.94 -19.34
C ARG A 113 -1.88 9.61 -18.11
N PHE A 114 -0.56 9.77 -18.23
CA PHE A 114 0.39 9.75 -17.10
C PHE A 114 0.65 11.20 -16.69
N VAL A 115 0.03 11.62 -15.59
CA VAL A 115 0.15 12.98 -15.07
C VAL A 115 1.20 12.96 -13.97
N GLU A 116 2.26 13.76 -14.10
CA GLU A 116 3.36 13.79 -13.14
C GLU A 116 2.84 14.20 -11.76
N ASP A 117 3.07 13.34 -10.77
CA ASP A 117 2.75 13.59 -9.37
C ASP A 117 3.77 12.87 -8.48
N ASN A 118 4.57 13.67 -7.78
CA ASN A 118 5.58 13.14 -6.87
C ASN A 118 4.90 12.69 -5.57
N TRP A 119 5.13 11.44 -5.20
CA TRP A 119 4.47 10.84 -4.06
C TRP A 119 5.34 10.93 -2.81
N GLU A 120 4.74 11.39 -1.71
CA GLU A 120 5.35 11.36 -0.38
C GLU A 120 4.38 10.72 0.62
N ASN A 121 4.90 9.84 1.47
CA ASN A 121 4.23 9.40 2.68
C ASN A 121 4.98 9.92 3.91
N PRO A 122 4.53 11.05 4.48
CA PRO A 122 5.17 11.67 5.63
C PRO A 122 5.19 10.76 6.86
N SER A 123 4.22 9.86 7.06
CA SER A 123 4.19 8.99 8.25
C SER A 123 5.24 7.89 8.22
N LEU A 124 5.59 7.36 7.03
CA LEU A 124 6.58 6.29 6.90
C LEU A 124 7.95 6.81 6.43
N GLY A 125 8.06 8.10 6.09
CA GLY A 125 9.29 8.68 5.56
C GLY A 125 9.67 8.07 4.20
N CYS A 126 8.65 7.83 3.37
CA CYS A 126 8.82 7.35 2.01
C CYS A 126 8.62 8.52 1.04
N ALA A 127 9.44 8.58 0.00
CA ALA A 127 9.34 9.56 -1.07
C ALA A 127 9.74 8.93 -2.40
N GLY A 128 9.05 9.33 -3.46
CA GLY A 128 9.30 8.82 -4.81
C GLY A 128 8.85 9.79 -5.89
N LEU A 129 9.40 9.59 -7.08
CA LEU A 129 8.90 10.24 -8.30
C LEU A 129 7.78 9.37 -8.88
N GLY A 130 6.79 9.96 -9.53
CA GLY A 130 5.62 9.19 -9.91
C GLY A 130 4.70 9.83 -10.92
N TRP A 131 3.65 9.08 -11.24
CA TRP A 131 2.54 9.53 -12.05
C TRP A 131 1.23 9.04 -11.45
N GLU A 132 0.22 9.90 -11.47
CA GLU A 132 -1.16 9.46 -11.46
C GLU A 132 -1.53 9.02 -12.89
N VAL A 133 -2.15 7.85 -13.01
CA VAL A 133 -2.69 7.38 -14.29
C VAL A 133 -4.18 7.63 -14.34
N TRP A 134 -4.57 8.47 -15.30
CA TRP A 134 -5.95 8.84 -15.57
C TRP A 134 -6.45 8.09 -16.79
N LEU A 135 -7.61 7.44 -16.67
CA LEU A 135 -8.33 6.74 -17.73
C LEU A 135 -9.66 7.46 -17.95
N ASP A 136 -9.85 8.08 -19.11
CA ASP A 136 -11.07 8.80 -19.51
C ASP A 136 -11.56 9.82 -18.46
N GLY A 137 -10.62 10.47 -17.77
CA GLY A 137 -10.93 11.49 -16.75
C GLY A 137 -11.13 10.95 -15.32
N MET A 138 -10.85 9.67 -15.07
CA MET A 138 -10.79 9.08 -13.73
C MET A 138 -9.40 8.55 -13.41
N GLU A 139 -8.83 8.96 -12.29
CA GLU A 139 -7.57 8.40 -11.76
C GLU A 139 -7.79 6.92 -11.36
N VAL A 140 -7.08 5.99 -11.99
CA VAL A 140 -7.26 4.54 -11.77
C VAL A 140 -6.04 3.85 -11.15
N THR A 141 -4.86 4.45 -11.25
CA THR A 141 -3.61 3.86 -10.74
C THR A 141 -2.65 4.95 -10.28
N GLN A 142 -1.96 4.70 -9.16
CA GLN A 142 -0.77 5.45 -8.77
C GLN A 142 0.49 4.70 -9.20
N PHE A 143 1.45 5.41 -9.77
CA PHE A 143 2.78 4.92 -10.10
C PHE A 143 3.81 5.64 -9.24
N THR A 144 4.70 4.90 -8.57
CA THR A 144 5.75 5.49 -7.73
C THR A 144 7.09 4.77 -7.88
N TYR A 145 8.16 5.52 -8.07
CA TYR A 145 9.54 5.05 -8.03
C TYR A 145 10.17 5.50 -6.73
N PHE A 146 10.29 4.60 -5.76
CA PHE A 146 10.86 4.97 -4.47
C PHE A 146 12.30 5.47 -4.62
N GLN A 147 12.56 6.64 -4.04
CA GLN A 147 13.89 7.21 -3.85
C GLN A 147 14.33 7.04 -2.39
N GLN A 148 13.36 7.11 -1.47
CA GLN A 148 13.59 6.96 -0.04
C GLN A 148 12.47 6.11 0.58
N VAL A 149 12.83 5.21 1.49
CA VAL A 149 11.88 4.40 2.27
C VAL A 149 12.36 4.33 3.72
N GLY A 150 11.47 4.62 4.68
CA GLY A 150 11.87 4.63 6.10
C GLY A 150 12.98 5.65 6.39
N GLY A 151 13.07 6.73 5.61
CA GLY A 151 14.15 7.70 5.72
C GLY A 151 15.52 7.24 5.18
N LEU A 152 15.62 6.05 4.59
CA LEU A 152 16.83 5.52 3.96
C LEU A 152 16.74 5.69 2.44
N GLU A 153 17.84 6.12 1.80
CA GLU A 153 17.95 6.06 0.34
C GLU A 153 17.92 4.61 -0.12
N VAL A 154 17.19 4.33 -1.20
CA VAL A 154 17.08 2.96 -1.74
C VAL A 154 18.36 2.55 -2.48
N ASP A 155 18.75 1.29 -2.32
CA ASP A 155 19.90 0.72 -3.04
C ASP A 155 19.57 0.36 -4.50
N ALA A 156 18.31 -0.01 -4.73
CA ALA A 156 17.75 -0.29 -6.04
C ALA A 156 16.35 0.31 -6.07
N VAL A 157 16.06 1.09 -7.12
CA VAL A 157 14.75 1.72 -7.28
C VAL A 157 13.68 0.64 -7.36
N THR A 158 12.64 0.76 -6.53
CA THR A 158 11.46 -0.10 -6.58
C THR A 158 10.38 0.64 -7.36
N SER A 159 9.84 0.00 -8.39
CA SER A 159 8.60 0.45 -9.03
C SER A 159 7.42 -0.07 -8.23
N GLU A 160 6.56 0.83 -7.78
CA GLU A 160 5.30 0.57 -7.11
C GLU A 160 4.14 0.96 -8.05
N LEU A 161 3.23 0.02 -8.32
CA LEU A 161 1.99 0.28 -9.04
C LEU A 161 0.83 -0.07 -8.12
N THR A 162 -0.09 0.88 -7.94
CA THR A 162 -1.23 0.73 -7.03
C THR A 162 -2.51 1.02 -7.79
N TYR A 163 -3.20 -0.03 -8.20
CA TYR A 163 -4.46 0.06 -8.93
C TYR A 163 -5.63 0.27 -7.96
N GLY A 164 -6.53 1.20 -8.27
CA GLY A 164 -7.82 1.34 -7.60
C GLY A 164 -8.84 0.39 -8.22
N LEU A 165 -9.04 -0.78 -7.61
CA LEU A 165 -9.83 -1.86 -8.21
C LEU A 165 -11.30 -1.47 -8.41
N GLU A 166 -11.91 -0.76 -7.45
CA GLU A 166 -13.29 -0.29 -7.58
C GLU A 166 -13.49 0.67 -8.75
N ARG A 167 -12.53 1.57 -8.98
CA ARG A 167 -12.58 2.50 -10.11
C ARG A 167 -12.43 1.77 -11.44
N LEU A 168 -11.47 0.84 -11.54
CA LEU A 168 -11.30 0.00 -12.73
C LEU A 168 -12.53 -0.86 -13.01
N ALA A 169 -13.13 -1.45 -11.97
CA ALA A 169 -14.33 -2.27 -12.12
C ALA A 169 -15.55 -1.45 -12.51
N SER A 170 -15.74 -0.26 -11.92
CA SER A 170 -16.81 0.67 -12.32
C SER A 170 -16.72 1.00 -13.80
N TYR A 171 -15.49 1.23 -14.28
CA TYR A 171 -15.23 1.48 -15.70
C TYR A 171 -15.53 0.27 -16.59
N ILE A 172 -14.97 -0.89 -16.26
CA ILE A 172 -15.13 -2.13 -17.06
C ILE A 172 -16.59 -2.58 -17.13
N GLN A 173 -17.35 -2.35 -16.05
CA GLN A 173 -18.75 -2.75 -15.94
C GLN A 173 -19.73 -1.65 -16.36
N ASP A 174 -19.24 -0.45 -16.71
CA ASP A 174 -20.04 0.71 -17.10
C ASP A 174 -21.11 1.08 -16.05
N VAL A 175 -20.68 1.25 -14.79
CA VAL A 175 -21.54 1.65 -13.68
C VAL A 175 -21.03 2.91 -12.98
N ASP A 176 -21.95 3.83 -12.68
CA ASP A 176 -21.66 5.12 -12.03
C ASP A 176 -21.52 5.03 -10.50
N ASN A 177 -21.89 3.89 -9.91
CA ASN A 177 -21.94 3.69 -8.46
C ASN A 177 -21.17 2.42 -8.09
N VAL A 178 -20.18 2.56 -7.21
CA VAL A 178 -19.36 1.45 -6.73
C VAL A 178 -20.18 0.31 -6.11
N TYR A 179 -21.32 0.61 -5.50
CA TYR A 179 -22.18 -0.43 -4.89
C TYR A 179 -22.95 -1.27 -5.92
N ASP A 180 -22.99 -0.83 -7.18
CA ASP A 180 -23.64 -1.55 -8.28
C ASP A 180 -22.68 -2.48 -9.04
N ILE A 181 -21.38 -2.40 -8.77
CA ILE A 181 -20.38 -3.34 -9.31
C ILE A 181 -20.78 -4.78 -8.97
N GLU A 182 -20.79 -5.64 -9.97
CA GLU A 182 -20.93 -7.09 -9.79
C GLU A 182 -19.59 -7.67 -9.31
N TRP A 183 -19.58 -8.15 -8.06
CA TRP A 183 -18.42 -8.77 -7.44
C TRP A 183 -18.11 -10.13 -8.06
N SER A 184 -19.16 -10.95 -8.17
CA SER A 184 -19.21 -12.25 -8.82
C SER A 184 -20.63 -12.44 -9.38
N PRO A 185 -20.88 -13.40 -10.29
CA PRO A 185 -22.18 -13.53 -10.94
C PRO A 185 -23.34 -13.60 -9.93
N GLY A 186 -24.22 -12.60 -9.98
CA GLY A 186 -25.40 -12.47 -9.12
C GLY A 186 -25.13 -11.88 -7.72
N VAL A 187 -23.93 -11.38 -7.43
CA VAL A 187 -23.58 -10.72 -6.15
C VAL A 187 -22.96 -9.35 -6.42
N LYS A 188 -23.57 -8.29 -5.88
CA LYS A 188 -23.07 -6.92 -5.99
C LYS A 188 -22.14 -6.53 -4.85
N TYR A 189 -21.24 -5.59 -5.11
CA TYR A 189 -20.36 -4.98 -4.12
C TYR A 189 -21.15 -4.39 -2.96
N GLY A 190 -22.29 -3.73 -3.25
CA GLY A 190 -23.17 -3.15 -2.23
C GLY A 190 -23.79 -4.18 -1.28
N GLU A 191 -24.01 -5.41 -1.72
CA GLU A 191 -24.57 -6.48 -0.88
C GLU A 191 -23.54 -6.99 0.14
N ILE A 192 -22.25 -6.79 -0.14
CA ILE A 192 -21.14 -7.21 0.72
C ILE A 192 -20.67 -6.04 1.61
N PHE A 193 -20.49 -4.85 1.03
CA PHE A 193 -19.71 -3.78 1.66
C PHE A 193 -20.52 -2.55 2.09
N LYS A 194 -21.77 -2.38 1.66
CA LYS A 194 -22.53 -1.15 1.99
C LYS A 194 -22.85 -1.03 3.48
N GLN A 195 -23.23 -2.13 4.13
CA GLN A 195 -23.48 -2.13 5.58
C GLN A 195 -22.18 -1.92 6.39
N PRO A 196 -21.07 -2.65 6.11
CA PRO A 196 -19.79 -2.34 6.73
C PRO A 196 -19.30 -0.90 6.54
N GLU A 197 -19.50 -0.31 5.36
CA GLU A 197 -19.14 1.10 5.09
C GLU A 197 -19.90 2.05 6.03
N TYR A 198 -21.21 1.84 6.20
CA TYR A 198 -22.03 2.62 7.13
C TYR A 198 -21.53 2.46 8.57
N GLU A 199 -21.34 1.21 9.02
CA GLU A 199 -20.94 0.91 10.39
C GLU A 199 -19.55 1.49 10.73
N HIS A 200 -18.58 1.35 9.82
CA HIS A 200 -17.25 1.90 10.00
C HIS A 200 -17.22 3.44 9.98
N SER A 201 -18.03 4.06 9.11
CA SER A 201 -18.19 5.52 9.09
C SER A 201 -18.76 6.01 10.42
N ALA A 202 -19.88 5.42 10.87
CA ALA A 202 -20.51 5.76 12.15
C ALA A 202 -19.55 5.55 13.32
N TYR A 203 -18.83 4.43 13.37
CA TYR A 203 -17.82 4.19 14.40
C TYR A 203 -16.76 5.30 14.41
N SER A 204 -16.17 5.60 13.26
CA SER A 204 -15.01 6.50 13.20
C SER A 204 -15.38 7.95 13.47
N PHE A 205 -16.54 8.39 12.99
CA PHE A 205 -16.98 9.78 13.12
C PHE A 205 -17.79 10.06 14.38
N ASP A 206 -18.63 9.13 14.83
CA ASP A 206 -19.65 9.40 15.85
C ASP A 206 -19.40 8.68 17.17
N TYR A 207 -19.01 7.39 17.11
CA TYR A 207 -19.06 6.49 18.26
C TYR A 207 -17.71 6.09 18.86
N SER A 208 -16.59 6.33 18.17
CA SER A 208 -15.27 5.92 18.65
C SER A 208 -14.91 6.66 19.96
N ASP A 209 -14.38 5.89 20.92
CA ASP A 209 -13.87 6.41 22.19
C ASP A 209 -12.45 6.96 21.99
N THR A 210 -12.34 8.29 22.05
CA THR A 210 -11.06 8.98 21.84
C THR A 210 -10.05 8.68 22.95
N ALA A 211 -10.50 8.53 24.20
CA ALA A 211 -9.58 8.26 25.32
C ALA A 211 -8.93 6.89 25.14
N PHE A 212 -9.74 5.89 24.80
CA PHE A 212 -9.25 4.55 24.45
C PHE A 212 -8.28 4.57 23.26
N LEU A 213 -8.57 5.32 22.19
CA LEU A 213 -7.69 5.41 21.03
C LEU A 213 -6.36 6.10 21.35
N PHE A 214 -6.35 7.13 22.20
CA PHE A 214 -5.10 7.73 22.68
C PHE A 214 -4.26 6.75 23.50
N ASP A 215 -4.90 6.00 24.41
CA ASP A 215 -4.23 4.96 25.20
C ASP A 215 -3.65 3.85 24.30
N GLN A 216 -4.40 3.41 23.29
CA GLN A 216 -3.91 2.45 22.30
C GLN A 216 -2.68 2.98 21.56
N PHE A 217 -2.72 4.22 21.06
CA PHE A 217 -1.59 4.80 20.35
C PHE A 217 -0.32 4.77 21.22
N ALA A 218 -0.43 5.22 22.48
CA ALA A 218 0.69 5.25 23.40
C ALA A 218 1.22 3.84 23.76
N ALA A 219 0.31 2.88 23.99
CA ALA A 219 0.66 1.50 24.29
C ALA A 219 1.35 0.81 23.11
N PHE A 220 0.82 0.96 21.90
CA PHE A 220 1.40 0.40 20.68
C PHE A 220 2.76 1.02 20.36
N GLU A 221 2.93 2.34 20.55
CA GLU A 221 4.23 2.99 20.34
C GLU A 221 5.28 2.43 21.31
N THR A 222 4.92 2.28 22.58
CA THR A 222 5.81 1.72 23.61
C THR A 222 6.23 0.29 23.24
N GLU A 223 5.29 -0.54 22.81
CA GLU A 223 5.58 -1.93 22.44
C GLU A 223 6.39 -1.99 21.13
N ALA A 224 6.11 -1.15 20.13
CA ALA A 224 6.89 -1.07 18.91
C ALA A 224 8.36 -0.73 19.20
N LEU A 225 8.62 0.30 20.02
CA LEU A 225 9.98 0.71 20.39
C LEU A 225 10.73 -0.38 21.15
N LYS A 226 10.06 -1.06 22.09
CA LYS A 226 10.63 -2.19 22.81
C LYS A 226 11.02 -3.35 21.88
N GLN A 227 10.17 -3.68 20.89
CA GLN A 227 10.48 -4.76 19.95
C GLN A 227 11.54 -4.36 18.92
N ILE A 228 11.65 -3.07 18.57
CA ILE A 228 12.79 -2.52 17.82
C ILE A 228 14.10 -2.75 18.58
N GLU A 229 14.13 -2.46 19.88
CA GLU A 229 15.32 -2.70 20.73
C GLU A 229 15.70 -4.18 20.79
N ASN A 230 14.70 -5.07 20.84
CA ASN A 230 14.91 -6.52 20.77
C ASN A 230 15.25 -7.05 19.37
N ARG A 231 15.31 -6.18 18.36
CA ARG A 231 15.54 -6.52 16.95
C ARG A 231 14.48 -7.47 16.35
N LEU A 232 13.27 -7.47 16.90
CA LEU A 232 12.15 -8.26 16.38
C LEU A 232 11.36 -7.46 15.35
N VAL A 233 11.83 -7.50 14.10
CA VAL A 233 11.34 -6.59 13.05
C VAL A 233 9.84 -6.70 12.79
N HIS A 234 9.35 -7.90 12.50
CA HIS A 234 7.96 -8.07 12.08
C HIS A 234 6.95 -7.72 13.20
N PRO A 235 7.11 -8.22 14.45
CA PRO A 235 6.26 -7.80 15.55
C PRO A 235 6.29 -6.30 15.83
N ALA A 236 7.48 -5.68 15.77
CA ALA A 236 7.59 -4.24 15.93
C ALA A 236 6.83 -3.47 14.84
N TYR A 237 6.94 -3.92 13.59
CA TYR A 237 6.28 -3.27 12.46
C TYR A 237 4.76 -3.37 12.54
N ASP A 238 4.21 -4.49 13.03
CA ASP A 238 2.77 -4.62 13.28
C ASP A 238 2.25 -3.53 14.23
N TYR A 239 3.01 -3.22 15.29
CA TYR A 239 2.64 -2.13 16.19
C TYR A 239 2.79 -0.74 15.57
N VAL A 240 3.71 -0.54 14.62
CA VAL A 240 3.77 0.69 13.82
C VAL A 240 2.50 0.87 12.98
N LEU A 241 2.02 -0.21 12.34
CA LEU A 241 0.77 -0.18 11.58
C LEU A 241 -0.43 0.11 12.48
N LYS A 242 -0.50 -0.54 13.65
CA LYS A 242 -1.54 -0.27 14.65
C LYS A 242 -1.52 1.18 15.15
N CYS A 243 -0.34 1.76 15.40
CA CYS A 243 -0.22 3.18 15.74
C CYS A 243 -0.76 4.06 14.62
N SER A 244 -0.41 3.76 13.36
CA SER A 244 -0.89 4.54 12.21
C SER A 244 -2.40 4.45 12.05
N HIS A 245 -3.00 3.27 12.26
CA HIS A 245 -4.45 3.12 12.15
C HIS A 245 -5.18 3.80 13.31
N ALA A 246 -4.68 3.67 14.55
CA ALA A 246 -5.22 4.38 15.72
C ALA A 246 -5.18 5.91 15.52
N PHE A 247 -4.08 6.44 14.98
CA PHE A 247 -3.99 7.85 14.61
C PHE A 247 -5.03 8.24 13.54
N ASN A 248 -5.22 7.43 12.50
CA ASN A 248 -6.21 7.74 11.47
C ASN A 248 -7.65 7.76 12.01
N LEU A 249 -7.97 6.91 12.99
CA LEU A 249 -9.26 6.93 13.69
C LEU A 249 -9.42 8.20 14.53
N LEU A 250 -8.37 8.58 15.29
CA LEU A 250 -8.36 9.83 16.06
C LEU A 250 -8.52 11.08 15.17
N ASP A 251 -7.86 11.10 14.01
CA ASP A 251 -7.94 12.18 13.03
C ASP A 251 -9.35 12.26 12.41
N ALA A 252 -9.93 11.12 12.00
CA ALA A 252 -11.30 11.06 11.48
C ALA A 252 -12.34 11.50 12.52
N ARG A 253 -12.12 11.19 13.80
CA ARG A 253 -12.97 11.62 14.92
C ARG A 253 -12.86 13.11 15.23
N GLY A 254 -11.88 13.82 14.65
CA GLY A 254 -11.59 15.22 14.97
C GLY A 254 -10.96 15.42 16.34
N ALA A 255 -10.39 14.36 16.93
CA ALA A 255 -9.79 14.39 18.27
C ALA A 255 -8.36 14.95 18.27
N VAL A 256 -7.72 15.02 17.11
CA VAL A 256 -6.36 15.56 16.93
C VAL A 256 -6.47 16.93 16.26
N SER A 257 -5.92 17.95 16.92
CA SER A 257 -5.92 19.30 16.35
C SER A 257 -4.95 19.41 15.17
N ALA A 258 -5.14 20.40 14.30
CA ALA A 258 -4.22 20.69 13.21
C ALA A 258 -2.78 20.97 13.70
N THR A 259 -2.62 21.45 14.93
CA THR A 259 -1.32 21.71 15.56
C THR A 259 -0.66 20.46 16.14
N ASP A 260 -1.44 19.47 16.57
CA ASP A 260 -0.91 18.22 17.17
C ASP A 260 -0.64 17.14 16.11
N ARG A 261 -1.37 17.19 14.98
CA ARG A 261 -1.24 16.24 13.87
C ARG A 261 0.22 16.01 13.42
N PRO A 262 1.06 17.05 13.23
CA PRO A 262 2.46 16.86 12.85
C PRO A 262 3.28 16.03 13.86
N ASP A 263 2.99 16.14 15.16
CA ASP A 263 3.72 15.42 16.20
C ASP A 263 3.42 13.92 16.20
N TYR A 264 2.15 13.53 16.00
CA TYR A 264 1.78 12.13 15.81
C TYR A 264 2.44 11.53 14.56
N LEU A 265 2.41 12.25 13.44
CA LEU A 265 3.07 11.80 12.21
C LEU A 265 4.59 11.66 12.39
N LYS A 266 5.22 12.58 13.15
CA LYS A 266 6.65 12.51 13.49
C LYS A 266 6.99 11.29 14.35
N ARG A 267 6.13 10.93 15.30
CA ARG A 267 6.28 9.73 16.15
C ARG A 267 6.20 8.44 15.33
N ILE A 268 5.19 8.31 14.47
CA ILE A 268 5.08 7.17 13.54
C ILE A 268 6.30 7.10 12.63
N ARG A 269 6.73 8.24 12.06
CA ARG A 269 7.93 8.34 11.21
C ARG A 269 9.19 7.93 11.95
N HIS A 270 9.31 8.28 13.24
CA HIS A 270 10.45 7.89 14.04
C HIS A 270 10.54 6.37 14.16
N MET A 271 9.44 5.70 14.50
CA MET A 271 9.41 4.23 14.55
C MET A 271 9.68 3.61 13.18
N ALA A 272 9.07 4.13 12.11
CA ALA A 272 9.30 3.67 10.73
C ALA A 272 10.79 3.78 10.30
N ARG A 273 11.47 4.85 10.71
CA ARG A 273 12.91 5.03 10.45
C ARG A 273 13.79 4.05 11.23
N LEU A 274 13.43 3.79 12.49
CA LEU A 274 14.16 2.86 13.33
C LEU A 274 14.01 1.43 12.80
N ILE A 275 12.78 1.00 12.52
CA ILE A 275 12.51 -0.35 12.03
C ILE A 275 13.12 -0.59 10.65
N ALA A 276 13.18 0.42 9.77
CA ALA A 276 13.85 0.32 8.48
C ALA A 276 15.35 0.01 8.62
N LYS A 277 16.03 0.67 9.57
CA LYS A 277 17.44 0.40 9.88
C LYS A 277 17.64 -0.99 10.47
N VAL A 278 16.82 -1.37 11.46
CA VAL A 278 16.90 -2.70 12.07
C VAL A 278 16.67 -3.77 11.02
N PHE A 279 15.65 -3.63 10.16
CA PHE A 279 15.41 -4.56 9.07
C PHE A 279 16.64 -4.70 8.17
N LEU A 280 17.21 -3.60 7.68
CA LEU A 280 18.39 -3.63 6.81
C LEU A 280 19.58 -4.34 7.47
N ASN A 281 19.82 -4.07 8.75
CA ASN A 281 20.91 -4.68 9.50
C ASN A 281 20.68 -6.19 9.71
N GLU A 282 19.46 -6.61 10.08
CA GLU A 282 19.11 -8.03 10.21
C GLU A 282 19.21 -8.76 8.86
N ARG A 283 18.85 -8.10 7.74
CA ARG A 283 19.09 -8.65 6.41
C ARG A 283 20.57 -8.81 6.12
N ALA A 284 21.40 -7.84 6.51
CA ALA A 284 22.86 -7.92 6.35
C ALA A 284 23.47 -9.05 7.21
N HIS A 285 23.01 -9.24 8.45
CA HIS A 285 23.43 -10.35 9.32
C HIS A 285 23.09 -11.72 8.73
N LEU A 286 21.93 -11.83 8.10
CA LEU A 286 21.51 -13.01 7.33
C LEU A 286 22.20 -13.12 5.97
N SER A 287 23.15 -12.23 5.67
CA SER A 287 23.87 -12.13 4.41
C SER A 287 22.97 -11.99 3.19
N PHE A 288 21.90 -11.19 3.28
CA PHE A 288 20.97 -10.87 2.19
C PHE A 288 20.55 -12.10 1.38
N PRO A 289 19.77 -13.03 1.95
CA PRO A 289 19.53 -14.36 1.37
C PRO A 289 18.79 -14.36 0.01
N LEU A 290 18.21 -13.25 -0.43
CA LEU A 290 17.58 -13.12 -1.76
C LEU A 290 18.53 -12.57 -2.84
N LEU A 291 19.75 -12.18 -2.48
CA LEU A 291 20.77 -11.81 -3.47
C LEU A 291 21.39 -13.05 -4.12
N SER A 292 21.78 -12.91 -5.39
CA SER A 292 22.69 -13.87 -6.03
C SER A 292 24.09 -13.74 -5.41
N GLU A 293 24.83 -14.85 -5.37
CA GLU A 293 26.18 -14.88 -4.78
C GLU A 293 27.13 -13.86 -5.42
N ASP A 294 27.04 -13.66 -6.74
CA ASP A 294 27.88 -12.71 -7.49
C ASP A 294 27.72 -11.24 -7.05
N HIS A 295 26.56 -10.87 -6.50
CA HIS A 295 26.27 -9.50 -6.08
C HIS A 295 26.37 -9.31 -4.56
N LYS A 296 26.54 -10.37 -3.80
CA LYS A 296 26.41 -10.37 -2.34
C LYS A 296 27.56 -9.65 -1.64
N GLN A 297 28.80 -9.85 -2.10
CA GLN A 297 29.99 -9.34 -1.42
C GLN A 297 30.02 -7.81 -1.31
N GLN A 298 29.72 -7.08 -2.39
CA GLN A 298 29.71 -5.61 -2.38
C GLN A 298 28.73 -5.02 -1.36
N TRP A 299 27.61 -5.70 -1.10
CA TRP A 299 26.58 -5.23 -0.18
C TRP A 299 26.90 -5.59 1.27
N LEU A 300 27.51 -6.75 1.50
CA LEU A 300 28.08 -7.10 2.80
C LEU A 300 29.15 -6.10 3.20
N ASP A 301 30.05 -5.75 2.29
CA ASP A 301 31.08 -4.73 2.53
C ASP A 301 30.46 -3.38 2.87
N LYS A 302 29.35 -2.99 2.22
CA LYS A 302 28.65 -1.73 2.51
C LYS A 302 28.00 -1.68 3.90
N TYR A 303 27.38 -2.79 4.33
CA TYR A 303 26.49 -2.80 5.50
C TYR A 303 27.06 -3.48 6.74
N VAL A 304 27.83 -4.56 6.60
CA VAL A 304 28.43 -5.28 7.72
C VAL A 304 29.68 -4.54 8.24
N SER A 305 30.52 -3.99 7.35
CA SER A 305 31.73 -3.25 7.76
C SER A 305 31.45 -1.95 8.53
N LYS A 306 30.20 -1.45 8.48
CA LYS A 306 29.76 -0.24 9.18
C LYS A 306 29.23 -0.50 10.59
N GLU A 307 28.89 -1.74 10.96
CA GLU A 307 28.42 -2.05 12.31
C GLU A 307 29.56 -2.38 13.29
N GLU A 308 30.77 -2.68 12.79
CA GLU A 308 31.97 -2.91 13.58
C GLU A 308 32.77 -1.62 13.91
N LYS A 309 32.22 -0.43 13.61
CA LYS A 309 32.81 0.88 13.92
C LYS A 309 31.82 1.81 14.59
#